data_AF-A0AAV9RJH9-F1
#
_entry.id   AF-A0AAV9RJH9-F1
#
_cell.length_a   1.000
_cell.length_b   1.000
_cell.length_c   1.000
_cell.angle_alpha   90.00
_cell.angle_beta   90.00
_cell.angle_gamma   90.00
#
_symmetry.space_group_name_H-M   'P 1'
#
loop_
_entity.id
_entity.type
_entity.pdbx_description
1 polymer ?
#
loop_
_entity_poly.entity_id
_entity_poly.type
_entity_poly.pdbx_seq_one_letter_code
_entity_poly.pdbx_strand_id
1 'polypeptide(L)'
;MDAVKEDIKMVGVTAEDGGNRVRRGRGPAVPSTVYLSLLRMYLSPPDVHCLGPIKMELTEPQANLQAALQVLELHHSKLNTTKAINLLPANTQIREIRVFLESVLEEKAQMKRCNQVLKSLLQAEFLRVQEERIFHQQVKCVITEEKTCRVCKKKIGNSAFARYPNGVVVHYFCCKDRSVCPTEQ
;
A
#
# COMPACT_ATOMS: atom_id res chain seq x y z
N MET A 1 -6.85 -33.02 -7.82
CA MET A 1 -6.66 -33.60 -9.17
C MET A 1 -7.10 -32.50 -10.10
N ASP A 2 -6.23 -31.53 -10.33
CA ASP A 2 -6.59 -30.31 -11.04
C ASP A 2 -5.71 -30.23 -12.28
N ALA A 3 -6.31 -30.63 -13.39
CA ALA A 3 -5.73 -30.57 -14.71
C ALA A 3 -5.54 -29.09 -15.07
N VAL A 4 -4.31 -28.60 -14.96
CA VAL A 4 -3.93 -27.30 -15.50
C VAL A 4 -4.00 -27.43 -17.03
N LYS A 5 -5.10 -26.96 -17.61
CA LYS A 5 -5.22 -26.68 -19.04
C LYS A 5 -4.24 -25.55 -19.35
N GLU A 6 -2.99 -25.89 -19.63
CA GLU A 6 -2.03 -24.93 -20.17
C GLU A 6 -2.39 -24.65 -21.63
N ASP A 7 -3.08 -23.53 -21.84
CA ASP A 7 -3.34 -22.96 -23.14
C ASP A 7 -2.03 -22.81 -23.93
N ILE A 8 -2.06 -23.30 -25.17
CA ILE A 8 -1.01 -23.11 -26.17
C ILE A 8 -0.83 -21.60 -26.38
N LYS A 9 0.18 -21.02 -25.71
CA LYS A 9 0.57 -19.62 -25.90
C LYS A 9 1.07 -19.43 -27.33
N MET A 10 0.28 -18.70 -28.12
CA MET A 10 0.77 -17.98 -29.30
C MET A 10 1.74 -16.91 -28.77
N VAL A 11 3.04 -17.20 -28.79
CA VAL A 11 4.04 -16.24 -28.32
C VAL A 11 4.21 -15.16 -29.37
N GLY A 12 3.42 -14.09 -29.24
CA GLY A 12 3.73 -12.79 -29.81
C GLY A 12 4.98 -12.24 -29.11
N VAL A 13 5.90 -11.69 -29.89
CA VAL A 13 7.09 -11.00 -29.39
C VAL A 13 6.62 -9.71 -28.71
N THR A 14 6.66 -9.63 -27.37
CA THR A 14 6.39 -8.39 -26.63
C THR A 14 7.59 -8.01 -25.79
N ALA A 15 8.15 -6.84 -26.07
CA ALA A 15 9.13 -6.15 -25.24
C ALA A 15 8.36 -5.27 -24.25
N GLU A 16 8.52 -5.48 -22.94
CA GLU A 16 7.87 -4.63 -21.94
C GLU A 16 8.81 -4.45 -20.72
N ASP A 17 9.47 -3.30 -20.71
CA ASP A 17 10.06 -2.62 -19.56
C ASP A 17 8.93 -1.90 -18.78
N GLY A 18 9.04 -1.75 -17.46
CA GLY A 18 8.05 -0.98 -16.70
C GLY A 18 7.81 -1.41 -15.25
N GLY A 19 8.75 -1.09 -14.35
CA GLY A 19 8.54 -1.18 -12.91
C GLY A 19 7.54 -0.11 -12.43
N ASN A 20 6.28 -0.49 -12.20
CA ASN A 20 5.26 0.41 -11.66
C ASN A 20 5.41 0.58 -10.13
N ARG A 21 5.90 1.75 -9.71
CA ARG A 21 6.08 2.12 -8.30
C ARG A 21 4.75 2.64 -7.75
N VAL A 22 3.99 1.79 -7.06
CA VAL A 22 2.73 2.17 -6.38
C VAL A 22 3.02 3.26 -5.35
N ARG A 23 2.55 4.48 -5.62
CA ARG A 23 2.58 5.59 -4.69
C ARG A 23 1.59 5.32 -3.56
N ARG A 24 2.08 5.18 -2.33
CA ARG A 24 1.24 5.14 -1.12
C ARG A 24 0.60 6.52 -0.95
N GLY A 25 -0.64 6.67 -1.39
CA GLY A 25 -1.47 7.81 -1.06
C GLY A 25 -1.75 7.81 0.44
N ARG A 26 -1.01 8.64 1.19
CA ARG A 26 -1.44 9.06 2.52
C ARG A 26 -2.68 9.93 2.29
N GLY A 27 -3.85 9.47 2.70
CA GLY A 27 -5.11 10.22 2.62
C GLY A 27 -4.99 11.61 3.27
N PRO A 28 -5.90 12.54 2.95
CA PRO A 28 -5.78 13.93 3.37
C PRO A 28 -5.81 14.01 4.90
N ALA A 29 -4.70 14.47 5.48
CA ALA A 29 -4.66 14.83 6.88
C ALA A 29 -5.59 16.04 7.06
N VAL A 30 -6.78 15.81 7.61
CA VAL A 30 -7.66 16.88 8.12
C VAL A 30 -6.80 17.77 9.03
N PRO A 31 -6.92 19.10 9.00
CA PRO A 31 -6.03 19.95 9.76
C PRO A 31 -6.17 19.67 11.26
N SER A 32 -5.22 18.92 11.81
CA SER A 32 -5.03 18.68 13.25
C SER A 32 -4.94 19.98 14.07
N THR A 33 -4.90 21.12 13.38
CA THR A 33 -4.86 22.48 13.92
C THR A 33 -6.14 22.89 14.63
N VAL A 34 -7.32 22.39 14.28
CA VAL A 34 -8.58 22.87 14.90
C VAL A 34 -8.64 22.55 16.39
N TYR A 35 -8.40 21.29 16.76
CA TYR A 35 -8.41 20.87 18.17
C TYR A 35 -7.22 21.42 18.95
N LEU A 36 -6.06 21.61 18.31
CA LEU A 36 -4.93 22.28 18.95
C LEU A 36 -5.20 23.78 19.19
N SER A 37 -5.90 24.45 18.27
CA SER A 37 -6.34 25.84 18.46
C SER A 37 -7.35 25.96 19.58
N LEU A 38 -8.33 25.04 19.65
CA LEU A 38 -9.29 24.98 20.74
C LEU A 38 -8.61 24.75 22.09
N LEU A 39 -7.64 23.82 22.14
CA LEU A 39 -6.83 23.56 23.32
C LEU A 39 -6.08 24.83 23.76
N ARG A 40 -5.48 25.55 22.81
CA ARG A 40 -4.79 26.82 23.07
C ARG A 40 -5.73 27.89 23.60
N MET A 41 -6.93 28.01 23.03
CA MET A 41 -7.95 28.96 23.50
C MET A 41 -8.38 28.68 24.94
N TYR A 42 -8.54 27.42 25.33
CA TYR A 42 -8.88 27.06 26.71
C TYR A 42 -7.73 27.28 27.69
N LEU A 43 -6.48 27.02 27.29
CA LEU A 43 -5.31 27.13 28.18
C LEU A 43 -4.73 28.53 28.27
N SER A 44 -4.88 29.34 27.23
CA SER A 44 -4.34 30.70 27.13
C SER A 44 -5.30 31.55 26.30
N PRO A 45 -6.44 31.96 26.89
CA PRO A 45 -7.41 32.77 26.17
C PRO A 45 -6.79 34.13 25.78
N PRO A 46 -7.11 34.67 24.59
CA PRO A 46 -6.64 35.98 24.17
C PRO A 46 -7.22 37.08 25.06
N ASP A 47 -6.46 38.14 25.25
CA ASP A 47 -6.85 39.32 26.03
C ASP A 47 -8.10 40.00 25.45
N VAL A 48 -8.96 40.51 26.31
CA VAL A 48 -10.16 41.30 25.97
C VAL A 48 -9.79 42.53 25.14
N HIS A 49 -8.58 43.08 25.34
CA HIS A 49 -8.08 44.20 24.55
C HIS A 49 -7.84 43.88 23.07
N CYS A 50 -7.88 42.60 22.67
CA CYS A 50 -7.84 42.16 21.28
C CYS A 50 -9.18 42.34 20.54
N LEU A 51 -10.27 42.71 21.23
CA LEU A 51 -11.64 42.77 20.67
C LEU A 51 -12.05 44.14 20.09
N GLY A 52 -11.12 45.10 20.00
CA GLY A 52 -11.36 46.43 19.41
C GLY A 52 -11.89 47.47 20.40
N PRO A 53 -12.27 48.69 19.95
CA PRO A 53 -12.55 49.85 20.82
C PRO A 53 -13.86 49.75 21.65
N ILE A 54 -14.50 48.60 21.70
CA ILE A 54 -15.75 48.39 22.43
C ILE A 54 -15.41 48.13 23.90
N LYS A 55 -15.53 49.17 24.75
CA LYS A 55 -15.48 49.02 26.22
C LYS A 55 -16.78 48.36 26.69
N MET A 56 -16.82 47.03 26.68
CA MET A 56 -17.76 46.28 27.52
C MET A 56 -17.04 45.88 28.82
N GLU A 57 -17.73 46.00 29.96
CA GLU A 57 -17.33 45.40 31.22
C GLU A 57 -17.43 43.88 31.09
N LEU A 58 -16.45 43.26 30.45
CA LEU A 58 -16.33 41.81 30.32
C LEU A 58 -15.39 41.30 31.41
N THR A 59 -15.82 40.26 32.13
CA THR A 59 -14.93 39.51 33.03
C THR A 59 -13.75 38.96 32.23
N GLU A 60 -12.53 39.14 32.73
CA GLU A 60 -11.33 38.60 32.08
C GLU A 60 -11.47 37.10 31.82
N PRO A 61 -11.20 36.61 30.60
CA PRO A 61 -11.30 35.20 30.28
C PRO A 61 -10.29 34.41 31.12
N GLN A 62 -10.78 33.47 31.93
CA GLN A 62 -9.92 32.59 32.71
C GLN A 62 -9.59 31.32 31.93
N ALA A 63 -8.35 30.84 32.09
CA ALA A 63 -7.94 29.57 31.54
C ALA A 63 -8.81 28.44 32.10
N ASN A 64 -9.33 27.59 31.23
CA ASN A 64 -10.17 26.44 31.57
C ASN A 64 -9.41 25.14 31.31
N LEU A 65 -8.61 24.74 32.30
CA LEU A 65 -7.83 23.50 32.24
C LEU A 65 -8.74 22.28 32.04
N GLN A 66 -9.91 22.24 32.69
CA GLN A 66 -10.75 21.06 32.63
C GLN A 66 -11.39 20.85 31.25
N ALA A 67 -11.83 21.92 30.59
CA ALA A 67 -12.28 21.84 29.20
C ALA A 67 -11.14 21.43 28.26
N ALA A 68 -9.91 21.90 28.50
CA ALA A 68 -8.73 21.49 27.74
C ALA A 68 -8.44 19.98 27.89
N LEU A 69 -8.52 19.44 29.11
CA LEU A 69 -8.34 18.00 29.38
C LEU A 69 -9.42 17.15 28.69
N GLN A 70 -10.68 17.59 28.73
CA GLN A 70 -11.77 16.91 28.01
C GLN A 70 -11.55 16.87 26.50
N VAL A 71 -11.02 17.95 25.90
CA VAL A 71 -10.65 17.97 24.48
C VAL A 71 -9.55 16.96 24.17
N LEU A 72 -8.56 16.81 25.06
CA LEU A 72 -7.51 15.79 24.90
C LEU A 72 -8.09 14.39 24.90
N GLU A 73 -8.94 14.07 25.88
CA GLU A 73 -9.56 12.75 26.01
C GLU A 73 -10.49 12.42 24.84
N LEU A 74 -11.36 13.34 24.42
CA LEU A 74 -12.36 13.06 23.38
C LEU A 74 -11.77 13.04 21.95
N HIS A 75 -10.65 13.73 21.74
CA HIS A 75 -10.11 13.97 20.40
C HIS A 75 -8.64 13.52 20.22
N HIS A 76 -8.16 12.61 21.08
CA HIS A 76 -6.78 12.11 21.06
C HIS A 76 -6.33 11.61 19.68
N SER A 77 -7.20 10.92 18.94
CA SER A 77 -6.91 10.33 17.62
C SER A 77 -6.72 11.37 16.50
N LYS A 78 -7.24 12.59 16.69
CA LYS A 78 -7.18 13.69 15.71
C LYS A 78 -6.11 14.73 16.06
N LEU A 79 -5.52 14.61 17.25
CA LEU A 79 -4.52 15.53 17.78
C LEU A 79 -3.10 15.05 17.49
N ASN A 80 -2.19 16.01 17.29
CA ASN A 80 -0.77 15.71 17.42
C ASN A 80 -0.41 15.64 18.90
N THR A 81 -0.19 14.43 19.42
CA THR A 81 0.11 14.16 20.84
C THR A 81 1.25 15.03 21.37
N THR A 82 2.36 15.14 20.64
CA THR A 82 3.53 15.91 21.10
C THR A 82 3.21 17.39 21.23
N LYS A 83 2.52 17.96 20.24
CA LYS A 83 2.10 19.38 20.29
C LYS A 83 1.09 19.63 21.41
N ALA A 84 0.17 18.69 21.62
CA ALA A 84 -0.85 18.80 22.66
C ALA A 84 -0.22 18.78 24.07
N ILE A 85 0.72 17.87 24.33
CA ILE A 85 1.44 17.81 25.61
C ILE A 85 2.26 19.08 25.85
N ASN A 86 2.93 19.60 24.82
CA ASN A 86 3.73 20.84 24.95
C ASN A 86 2.90 22.11 25.20
N LEU A 87 1.58 22.07 24.98
CA LEU A 87 0.69 23.19 25.28
C LEU A 87 0.21 23.18 26.74
N LEU A 88 0.35 22.07 27.45
CA LEU A 88 -0.12 21.96 28.82
C LEU A 88 0.76 22.79 29.78
N PRO A 89 0.16 23.41 30.81
CA PRO A 89 0.91 24.05 31.88
C PRO A 89 1.90 23.09 32.55
N ALA A 90 3.10 23.57 32.90
CA ALA A 90 4.16 22.74 33.49
C ALA A 90 3.78 22.10 34.85
N ASN A 91 2.79 22.66 35.54
CA ASN A 91 2.24 22.15 36.80
C ASN A 91 1.10 21.14 36.61
N THR A 92 0.71 20.82 35.36
CA THR A 92 -0.31 19.79 35.08
C THR A 92 0.19 18.44 35.56
N GLN A 93 -0.62 17.78 36.39
CA GLN A 93 -0.20 16.53 37.00
C GLN A 93 -0.44 15.38 36.03
N ILE A 94 0.48 14.42 35.96
CA ILE A 94 0.37 13.26 35.05
C ILE A 94 -0.96 12.51 35.27
N ARG A 95 -1.46 12.46 36.51
CA ARG A 95 -2.75 11.83 36.83
C ARG A 95 -3.94 12.46 36.10
N GLU A 96 -3.88 13.76 35.80
CA GLU A 96 -4.95 14.53 35.15
C GLU A 96 -5.02 14.24 33.64
N ILE A 97 -3.93 13.75 33.05
CA ILE A 97 -3.85 13.39 31.63
C ILE A 97 -3.72 11.87 31.41
N ARG A 98 -3.89 11.08 32.47
CA ARG A 98 -3.69 9.62 32.43
C ARG A 98 -4.52 8.96 31.34
N VAL A 99 -5.83 9.23 31.32
CA VAL A 99 -6.78 8.64 30.36
C VAL A 99 -6.36 8.97 28.93
N PHE A 100 -6.04 10.24 28.66
CA PHE A 100 -5.52 10.67 27.36
C PHE A 100 -4.27 9.90 26.94
N LEU A 101 -3.27 9.76 27.84
CA LEU A 101 -2.04 9.05 27.53
C LEU A 101 -2.27 7.56 27.27
N GLU A 102 -3.11 6.91 28.09
CA GLU A 102 -3.50 5.51 27.92
C GLU A 102 -4.17 5.31 26.55
N SER A 103 -5.16 6.13 26.19
CA SER A 103 -5.85 6.04 24.90
C SER A 103 -4.91 6.23 23.71
N VAL A 104 -3.99 7.20 23.78
CA VAL A 104 -2.99 7.39 22.71
C VAL A 104 -2.07 6.18 22.58
N LEU A 105 -1.55 5.67 23.70
CA LEU A 105 -0.61 4.54 23.68
C LEU A 105 -1.28 3.27 23.14
N GLU A 106 -2.52 3.00 23.56
CA GLU A 106 -3.32 1.89 23.08
C GLU A 106 -3.57 1.98 21.58
N GLU A 107 -4.01 3.15 21.09
CA GLU A 107 -4.23 3.40 19.66
C GLU A 107 -2.96 3.18 18.85
N LYS A 108 -1.81 3.71 19.30
CA LYS A 108 -0.52 3.53 18.62
C LYS A 108 -0.07 2.06 18.64
N ALA A 109 -0.29 1.35 19.75
CA ALA A 109 0.04 -0.06 19.85
C ALA A 109 -0.83 -0.91 18.92
N GLN A 110 -2.14 -0.65 18.86
CA GLN A 110 -3.06 -1.29 17.93
C GLN A 110 -2.67 -1.03 16.48
N MET A 111 -2.44 0.24 16.12
CA MET A 111 -2.01 0.64 14.78
C MET A 111 -0.71 -0.07 14.37
N LYS A 112 0.27 -0.17 15.28
CA LYS A 112 1.52 -0.91 15.05
C LYS A 112 1.25 -2.38 14.75
N ARG A 113 0.42 -3.06 15.55
CA ARG A 113 0.06 -4.47 15.33
C ARG A 113 -0.64 -4.67 13.99
N CYS A 114 -1.64 -3.86 13.67
CA CYS A 114 -2.35 -3.92 12.39
C CYS A 114 -1.40 -3.69 11.20
N ASN A 115 -0.53 -2.68 11.28
CA ASN A 115 0.45 -2.40 10.23
C ASN A 115 1.47 -3.52 10.06
N GLN A 116 1.86 -4.20 11.14
CA GLN A 116 2.77 -5.34 11.06
C GLN A 116 2.11 -6.51 10.32
N VAL A 117 0.85 -6.83 10.64
CA VAL A 117 0.09 -7.85 9.91
C VAL A 117 -0.06 -7.48 8.44
N LEU A 118 -0.51 -6.25 8.16
CA LEU A 118 -0.67 -5.75 6.78
C LEU A 118 0.65 -5.82 5.99
N LYS A 119 1.76 -5.42 6.61
CA LYS A 119 3.09 -5.51 5.98
C LYS A 119 3.43 -6.95 5.61
N SER A 120 3.21 -7.90 6.52
CA SER A 120 3.48 -9.32 6.26
C SER A 120 2.60 -9.88 5.15
N LEU A 121 1.30 -9.52 5.12
CA LEU A 121 0.38 -9.94 4.06
C LEU A 121 0.80 -9.39 2.69
N LEU A 122 1.14 -8.10 2.61
CA LEU A 122 1.62 -7.49 1.38
C LEU A 122 2.94 -8.10 0.90
N GLN A 123 3.84 -8.45 1.84
CA GLN A 123 5.09 -9.11 1.51
C GLN A 123 4.85 -10.52 0.98
N ALA A 124 3.96 -11.29 1.59
CA ALA A 124 3.61 -12.64 1.12
C ALA A 124 3.00 -12.59 -0.29
N GLU A 125 2.10 -11.65 -0.53
CA GLU A 125 1.48 -11.48 -1.85
C GLU A 125 2.49 -11.06 -2.91
N PHE A 126 3.40 -10.13 -2.58
CA PHE A 126 4.49 -9.74 -3.46
C PHE A 126 5.38 -10.93 -3.83
N LEU A 127 5.73 -11.79 -2.85
CA LEU A 127 6.53 -12.99 -3.12
C LEU A 127 5.77 -14.00 -3.99
N ARG A 128 4.48 -14.22 -3.73
CA ARG A 128 3.63 -15.12 -4.52
C ARG A 128 3.59 -14.71 -6.00
N VAL A 129 3.34 -13.42 -6.27
CA VAL A 129 3.30 -12.89 -7.64
C VAL A 129 4.69 -12.95 -8.29
N GLN A 130 5.76 -12.71 -7.55
CA GLN A 130 7.11 -12.87 -8.08
C GLN A 130 7.43 -14.32 -8.44
N GLU A 131 7.05 -15.28 -7.59
CA GLU A 131 7.21 -16.70 -7.86
C GLU A 131 6.44 -17.12 -9.11
N GLU A 132 5.17 -16.71 -9.24
CA GLU A 132 4.34 -16.97 -10.41
C GLU A 132 4.95 -16.36 -11.69
N ARG A 133 5.48 -15.14 -11.60
CA ARG A 133 6.21 -14.51 -12.71
C ARG A 133 7.43 -15.33 -13.11
N ILE A 134 8.26 -15.76 -12.16
CA ILE A 134 9.44 -16.59 -12.43
C ILE A 134 8.99 -17.92 -13.04
N PHE A 135 7.95 -18.56 -12.49
CA PHE A 135 7.42 -19.83 -12.94
C PHE A 135 6.97 -19.77 -14.41
N HIS A 136 6.32 -18.69 -14.83
CA HIS A 136 5.91 -18.53 -16.22
C HIS A 136 7.03 -18.04 -17.15
N GLN A 137 8.04 -17.33 -16.63
CA GLN A 137 9.18 -16.84 -17.43
C GLN A 137 10.29 -17.87 -17.60
N GLN A 138 10.39 -18.88 -16.72
CA GLN A 138 11.41 -19.93 -16.83
C GLN A 138 11.23 -20.78 -18.09
N VAL A 139 9.99 -21.00 -18.52
CA VAL A 139 9.67 -21.80 -19.71
C VAL A 139 9.54 -20.89 -20.93
N LYS A 140 10.68 -20.52 -21.51
CA LYS A 140 10.74 -19.76 -22.77
C LYS A 140 11.28 -20.61 -23.93
N CYS A 141 10.79 -20.32 -25.13
CA CYS A 141 11.33 -20.88 -26.35
C CYS A 141 11.99 -19.77 -27.16
N VAL A 142 13.30 -19.87 -27.33
CA VAL A 142 14.05 -18.96 -28.20
C VAL A 142 14.05 -19.56 -29.61
N ILE A 143 13.46 -18.84 -30.55
CA ILE A 143 13.52 -19.18 -31.98
C ILE A 143 14.74 -18.49 -32.57
N THR A 144 15.80 -19.26 -32.79
CA THR A 144 16.99 -18.80 -33.51
C THR A 144 16.85 -19.08 -35.01
N GLU A 145 17.71 -18.49 -35.84
CA GLU A 145 17.71 -18.73 -37.28
C GLU A 145 18.07 -20.19 -37.66
N GLU A 146 18.70 -20.93 -36.75
CA GLU A 146 19.03 -22.35 -36.94
C GLU A 146 17.93 -23.30 -36.45
N LYS A 147 16.89 -22.80 -35.74
CA LYS A 147 15.82 -23.68 -35.26
C LYS A 147 15.04 -24.27 -36.43
N THR A 148 14.96 -25.60 -36.47
CA THR A 148 14.25 -26.36 -37.50
C THR A 148 12.99 -27.02 -36.97
N CYS A 149 11.97 -27.12 -37.84
CA CYS A 149 10.77 -27.89 -37.56
C CYS A 149 11.09 -29.39 -37.49
N ARG A 150 10.61 -30.08 -36.45
CA ARG A 150 10.85 -31.53 -36.29
C ARG A 150 10.16 -32.40 -37.36
N VAL A 151 9.12 -31.88 -38.03
CA VAL A 151 8.36 -32.60 -39.06
C VAL A 151 8.98 -32.40 -40.45
N CYS A 152 9.00 -31.16 -40.97
CA CYS A 152 9.46 -30.89 -42.33
C CYS A 152 10.98 -30.65 -42.44
N LYS A 153 11.70 -30.58 -41.30
CA LYS A 153 13.15 -30.31 -41.19
C LYS A 153 13.62 -28.96 -41.76
N LYS A 154 12.71 -28.08 -42.20
CA LYS A 154 13.02 -26.70 -42.64
C LYS A 154 13.20 -25.77 -41.45
N LYS A 155 13.94 -24.67 -41.64
CA LYS A 155 14.12 -23.59 -40.64
C LYS A 155 12.78 -22.93 -40.30
N ILE A 156 12.59 -22.54 -39.03
CA ILE A 156 11.41 -21.82 -38.55
C ILE A 156 11.48 -20.36 -39.02
N GLY A 157 12.58 -19.67 -38.72
CA GLY A 157 12.77 -18.25 -39.07
C GLY A 157 11.59 -17.39 -38.61
N ASN A 158 11.07 -16.55 -39.50
CA ASN A 158 9.90 -15.69 -39.25
C ASN A 158 8.55 -16.37 -39.57
N SER A 159 8.54 -17.67 -39.85
CA SER A 159 7.30 -18.40 -40.17
C SER A 159 6.47 -18.63 -38.91
N ALA A 160 5.13 -18.67 -39.06
CA ALA A 160 4.25 -19.08 -37.97
C ALA A 160 4.62 -20.47 -37.45
N PHE A 161 4.69 -20.62 -36.12
CA PHE A 161 5.10 -21.85 -35.45
C PHE A 161 4.15 -22.22 -34.31
N ALA A 162 4.22 -23.48 -33.89
CA ALA A 162 3.56 -24.01 -32.70
C ALA A 162 4.62 -24.70 -31.82
N ARG A 163 4.42 -24.64 -30.50
CA ARG A 163 5.29 -25.27 -29.51
C ARG A 163 4.46 -26.23 -28.63
N TYR A 164 4.93 -27.46 -28.52
CA TYR A 164 4.36 -28.46 -27.61
C TYR A 164 4.93 -28.31 -26.18
N PRO A 165 4.21 -28.78 -25.14
CA PRO A 165 4.69 -28.71 -23.75
C PRO A 165 6.06 -29.35 -23.52
N ASN A 166 6.41 -30.41 -24.27
CA ASN A 166 7.72 -31.07 -24.25
C ASN A 166 8.87 -30.25 -24.90
N GLY A 167 8.60 -29.02 -25.36
CA GLY A 167 9.58 -28.11 -25.93
C GLY A 167 9.84 -28.27 -27.44
N VAL A 168 9.15 -29.21 -28.10
CA VAL A 168 9.24 -29.40 -29.55
C VAL A 168 8.55 -28.25 -30.28
N VAL A 169 9.24 -27.70 -31.28
CA VAL A 169 8.74 -26.63 -32.15
C VAL A 169 8.51 -27.17 -33.55
N VAL A 170 7.36 -26.80 -34.12
CA VAL A 170 6.98 -27.13 -35.48
C VAL A 170 6.43 -25.89 -36.19
N HIS A 171 6.47 -25.86 -37.52
CA HIS A 171 5.67 -24.88 -38.25
C HIS A 171 4.20 -25.07 -37.91
N TYR A 172 3.44 -23.97 -37.92
CA TYR A 172 2.00 -24.02 -37.64
C TYR A 172 1.27 -25.02 -38.56
N PHE A 173 1.61 -25.03 -39.85
CA PHE A 173 1.06 -25.99 -40.82
C PHE A 173 1.46 -27.46 -40.57
N CYS A 174 2.59 -27.69 -39.87
CA CYS A 174 3.03 -29.04 -39.51
C CYS A 174 2.38 -29.55 -38.21
N CYS A 175 1.64 -28.70 -37.50
CA CYS A 175 0.86 -29.08 -36.32
C CYS A 175 -0.49 -29.65 -36.77
N LYS A 176 -0.55 -30.98 -36.95
CA LYS A 176 -1.81 -31.68 -37.30
C LYS A 176 -2.73 -31.85 -36.10
N ASP A 177 -2.16 -32.22 -34.96
CA ASP A 177 -2.86 -32.35 -33.68
C ASP A 177 -2.13 -31.51 -32.62
N ARG A 178 -2.88 -30.69 -31.90
CA ARG A 178 -2.36 -29.83 -30.84
C ARG A 178 -2.05 -30.60 -29.55
N SER A 179 -2.67 -31.76 -29.36
CA SER A 179 -2.55 -32.57 -28.14
C SER A 179 -1.46 -33.64 -28.24
N VAL A 180 -1.07 -34.05 -29.45
CA VAL A 180 -0.09 -35.13 -29.68
C VAL A 180 1.16 -34.58 -30.35
N CYS A 181 2.32 -34.80 -29.73
CA CYS A 181 3.59 -34.37 -30.30
C CYS A 181 4.06 -35.34 -31.41
N PRO A 182 4.47 -34.86 -32.61
CA PRO A 182 4.87 -35.71 -33.72
C PRO A 182 6.22 -36.43 -33.55
N THR A 183 6.90 -36.27 -32.42
CA THR A 183 8.18 -36.94 -32.11
C THR A 183 8.08 -37.98 -30.99
N GLU A 184 6.86 -38.25 -30.48
CA GLU A 184 6.60 -39.30 -29.47
C GLU A 184 6.03 -40.60 -30.10
N GLN A 185 6.31 -40.84 -31.38
CA GLN A 185 6.03 -42.09 -32.09
C GLN A 185 7.30 -42.88 -32.35
#